data_AF-A0A366XRT3-F1
#
_entry.id   AF-A0A366XRT3-F1
#
_cell.length_a   1.000
_cell.length_b   1.000
_cell.length_c   1.000
_cell.angle_alpha   90.00
_cell.angle_beta   90.00
_cell.angle_gamma   90.00
#
_symmetry.space_group_name_H-M   'P 1'
#
loop_
_entity.id
_entity.type
_entity.pdbx_description
1 polymer ?
#
loop_
_entity_poly.entity_id
_entity_poly.type
_entity_poly.pdbx_seq_one_letter_code
_entity_poly.pdbx_strand_id
1 'polypeptide(L)'
;MQEYSAEMAREEMKKKGKVLLNLHFDTSRYIIGNIRFIDVLYSAPFLLLTILTLIILHKTHLLNTVTLVIAFIPFLFSIALLSMKDTDRRNVNQWNKILNKINFIKREKTFHFTKEVNIHLSQDIRAKLGIFNITNGCYETLDNRLVKVLKVSTVNVSLMSPSDRGRVFESYQTFLNDIPREFFDIQINQIVQPVDLKNYLIDIEQAMNKERDVNKRLLSQSYKNKIQQIQKSKNMVSRERYVILSAKNNSKGLNTIDRNAETLKAQIENMLYGRYRLETTILDNAALEDLLYMAIDYESAQTNKEMSSPFNSFLTVSDKEYTEMSESWKEKEKYTIY
;
A
#
# COMPACT_ATOMS: atom_id res chain seq x y z
N MET A 1 -9.52 43.92 6.43
CA MET A 1 -9.47 42.56 5.85
C MET A 1 -8.43 41.80 6.64
N GLN A 2 -8.86 40.88 7.50
CA GLN A 2 -7.98 40.19 8.46
C GLN A 2 -7.08 39.19 7.73
N GLU A 3 -5.80 39.21 8.10
CA GLU A 3 -4.80 38.23 7.67
C GLU A 3 -5.28 36.82 7.99
N TYR A 4 -5.51 36.04 6.95
CA TYR A 4 -5.89 34.65 7.07
C TYR A 4 -4.66 33.86 7.54
N SER A 5 -4.57 33.65 8.85
CA SER A 5 -3.41 32.99 9.45
C SER A 5 -3.31 31.54 8.97
N ALA A 6 -2.07 31.09 8.75
CA ALA A 6 -1.78 29.73 8.29
C ALA A 6 -2.33 28.63 9.23
N GLU A 7 -2.63 28.97 10.48
CA GLU A 7 -3.25 28.07 11.46
C GLU A 7 -4.73 27.82 11.16
N MET A 8 -5.50 28.84 10.76
CA MET A 8 -6.90 28.66 10.35
C MET A 8 -7.01 27.82 9.07
N ALA A 9 -6.08 27.98 8.13
CA ALA A 9 -5.98 27.12 6.95
C ALA A 9 -5.64 25.66 7.32
N ARG A 10 -4.79 25.43 8.34
CA ARG A 10 -4.45 24.09 8.84
C ARG A 10 -5.65 23.40 9.50
N GLU A 11 -6.45 24.11 10.28
CA GLU A 11 -7.66 23.57 10.90
C GLU A 11 -8.74 23.21 9.87
N GLU A 12 -8.90 24.04 8.83
CA GLU A 12 -9.84 23.76 7.74
C GLU A 12 -9.42 22.53 6.91
N MET A 13 -8.12 22.33 6.74
CA MET A 13 -7.55 21.17 6.03
C MET A 13 -7.62 19.88 6.86
N LYS A 14 -7.47 19.96 8.19
CA LYS A 14 -7.75 18.84 9.12
C LYS A 14 -9.22 18.42 9.06
N LYS A 15 -10.15 19.38 9.01
CA LYS A 15 -11.59 19.10 8.85
C LYS A 15 -11.93 18.45 7.49
N LYS A 16 -11.11 18.66 6.46
CA LYS A 16 -11.29 18.09 5.11
C LYS A 16 -10.55 16.76 4.88
N GLY A 17 -9.90 16.19 5.90
CA GLY A 17 -9.22 14.88 5.82
C GLY A 17 -8.01 14.85 4.88
N LYS A 18 -7.44 16.01 4.53
CA LYS A 18 -6.28 16.11 3.62
C LYS A 18 -5.00 16.23 4.43
N VAL A 19 -4.19 15.17 4.46
CA VAL A 19 -2.84 15.19 5.03
C VAL A 19 -1.91 15.85 4.00
N LEU A 20 -1.34 17.00 4.35
CA LEU A 20 -0.21 17.54 3.59
C LEU A 20 1.00 16.66 3.87
N LEU A 21 1.47 15.93 2.85
CA LEU A 21 2.83 15.39 2.88
C LEU A 21 3.77 16.57 3.09
N ASN A 22 4.66 16.47 4.08
CA ASN A 22 5.78 17.40 4.20
C ASN A 22 6.66 17.24 2.97
N LEU A 23 6.42 18.08 1.97
CA LEU A 23 7.41 18.39 0.94
C LEU A 23 8.64 18.88 1.70
N HIS A 24 9.75 18.19 1.51
CA HIS A 24 11.03 18.55 2.07
C HIS A 24 11.25 20.05 1.95
N PHE A 25 11.63 20.69 3.06
CA PHE A 25 12.12 22.06 3.04
C PHE A 25 13.24 22.13 1.99
N ASP A 26 12.99 22.91 0.94
CA ASP A 26 14.01 23.22 -0.06
C ASP A 26 15.12 23.99 0.67
N THR A 27 16.22 23.30 0.99
CA THR A 27 17.38 23.87 1.69
C THR A 27 18.20 24.81 0.81
N SER A 28 17.77 25.03 -0.45
CA SER A 28 18.47 25.94 -1.34
C SER A 28 18.37 27.37 -0.84
N ARG A 29 19.53 27.93 -0.45
CA ARG A 29 19.64 29.33 -0.06
C ARG A 29 19.30 30.22 -1.26
N TYR A 30 18.30 31.07 -1.09
CA TYR A 30 17.96 32.12 -2.05
C TYR A 30 18.92 33.29 -1.88
N ILE A 31 19.45 33.82 -2.98
CA ILE A 31 20.40 34.94 -2.93
C ILE A 31 19.62 36.26 -2.95
N ILE A 32 18.75 36.45 -3.95
CA ILE A 32 17.91 37.65 -4.12
C ILE A 32 16.55 37.25 -4.72
N GLY A 33 15.46 37.62 -4.04
CA GLY A 33 14.09 37.42 -4.51
C GLY A 33 13.77 35.97 -4.87
N ASN A 34 13.56 35.70 -6.16
CA ASN A 34 13.18 34.39 -6.68
C ASN A 34 14.35 33.52 -7.20
N ILE A 35 15.60 33.99 -7.11
CA ILE A 35 16.78 33.32 -7.70
C ILE A 35 17.48 32.43 -6.66
N ARG A 36 17.60 31.13 -6.95
CA ARG A 36 18.32 30.17 -6.08
C ARG A 36 19.82 30.19 -6.36
N PHE A 37 20.63 29.88 -5.35
CA PHE A 37 22.08 29.72 -5.51
C PHE A 37 22.45 28.70 -6.60
N ILE A 38 21.68 27.61 -6.68
CA ILE A 38 21.86 26.55 -7.68
C ILE A 38 21.58 27.08 -9.10
N ASP A 39 20.64 28.01 -9.27
CA ASP A 39 20.33 28.61 -10.58
C ASP A 39 21.50 29.50 -11.07
N VAL A 40 22.22 30.16 -10.15
CA VAL A 40 23.45 30.89 -10.46
C VAL A 40 24.58 29.94 -10.86
N LEU A 41 24.71 28.80 -10.18
CA LEU A 41 25.70 27.79 -10.53
C LEU A 41 25.46 27.19 -11.92
N TYR A 42 24.21 26.90 -12.28
CA TYR A 42 23.86 26.37 -13.61
C TYR A 42 24.01 27.40 -14.74
N SER A 43 23.96 28.69 -14.45
CA SER A 43 24.19 29.78 -15.43
C SER A 43 25.66 30.17 -15.59
N ALA A 44 26.55 29.73 -14.68
CA ALA A 44 28.00 29.95 -14.73
C ALA A 44 28.68 29.60 -16.08
N PRO A 45 28.37 28.47 -16.77
CA PRO A 45 28.98 28.19 -18.07
C PRO A 45 28.64 29.22 -19.15
N PHE A 46 27.43 29.81 -19.09
CA PHE A 46 27.06 30.88 -20.03
C PHE A 46 27.83 32.16 -19.72
N LEU A 47 28.06 32.48 -18.44
CA LEU A 47 28.90 33.60 -18.02
C LEU A 47 30.34 33.42 -18.53
N LEU A 48 30.93 32.24 -18.37
CA LEU A 48 32.26 31.94 -18.92
C LEU A 48 32.33 32.12 -20.44
N LEU A 49 31.28 31.70 -21.15
CA LEU A 49 31.17 31.90 -22.60
C LEU A 49 31.10 33.39 -22.95
N THR A 50 30.34 34.20 -22.19
CA THR A 50 30.30 35.66 -22.39
C THR A 50 31.67 36.31 -22.18
N ILE A 51 32.40 35.93 -21.14
CA ILE A 51 33.77 36.41 -20.88
C ILE A 51 34.70 36.04 -22.04
N LEU A 52 34.60 34.80 -22.53
CA LEU A 52 35.42 34.33 -23.65
C LEU A 52 35.12 35.11 -24.94
N THR A 53 33.85 35.39 -25.22
CA THR A 53 33.45 36.22 -26.38
C THR A 53 33.93 37.67 -26.25
N LEU A 54 33.92 38.24 -25.04
CA LEU A 54 34.44 39.59 -24.77
C LEU A 54 35.96 39.66 -24.96
N ILE A 55 36.70 38.64 -24.55
CA ILE A 55 38.15 38.55 -24.77
C ILE A 55 38.48 38.50 -26.26
N ILE A 56 37.71 37.73 -27.03
CA ILE A 56 37.87 37.64 -28.50
C ILE A 56 37.57 38.98 -29.14
N LEU A 57 36.45 39.63 -28.80
CA LEU A 57 36.05 40.93 -29.35
C LEU A 57 37.03 42.05 -28.99
N HIS A 58 37.64 41.99 -27.81
CA HIS A 58 38.68 42.92 -27.39
C HIS A 58 39.96 42.73 -28.22
N LYS A 59 40.38 41.49 -28.46
CA LYS A 59 41.55 41.18 -29.30
C LYS A 59 41.38 41.59 -30.76
N THR A 60 40.14 41.60 -31.28
CA THR A 60 39.85 41.98 -32.66
C THR A 60 39.51 43.48 -32.83
N HIS A 61 39.68 44.31 -31.79
CA HIS A 61 39.36 45.74 -31.80
C HIS A 61 37.91 46.11 -32.21
N LEU A 62 36.98 45.16 -32.18
CA LEU A 62 35.57 45.34 -32.56
C LEU A 62 34.68 45.64 -31.34
N LEU A 63 35.27 46.04 -30.22
CA LEU A 63 34.55 46.28 -28.97
C LEU A 63 33.80 47.62 -29.06
N ASN A 64 32.51 47.53 -29.37
CA ASN A 64 31.57 48.65 -29.35
C ASN A 64 30.48 48.42 -28.27
N THR A 65 29.80 49.48 -27.85
CA THR A 65 28.72 49.42 -26.83
C THR A 65 27.63 48.41 -27.20
N VAL A 66 27.30 48.32 -28.50
CA VAL A 66 26.34 47.36 -29.05
C VAL A 66 26.85 45.91 -28.93
N THR A 67 28.11 45.66 -29.28
CA THR A 67 28.69 44.30 -29.22
C THR A 67 28.84 43.79 -27.78
N LEU A 68 29.03 44.69 -26.82
CA LEU A 68 29.05 44.37 -25.40
C LEU A 68 27.67 43.88 -24.96
N VAL A 69 26.60 44.60 -25.30
CA VAL A 69 25.22 44.19 -24.95
C VAL A 69 24.89 42.83 -25.57
N ILE A 70 25.27 42.60 -26.84
CA ILE A 70 25.04 41.33 -27.53
C ILE A 70 25.73 40.15 -26.83
N ALA A 71 26.96 40.35 -26.35
CA ALA A 71 27.71 39.31 -25.64
C ALA A 71 27.03 38.86 -24.34
N PHE A 72 26.25 39.73 -23.68
CA PHE A 72 25.54 39.39 -22.44
C PHE A 72 24.16 38.73 -22.66
N ILE A 73 23.60 38.77 -23.87
CA ILE A 73 22.28 38.18 -24.19
C ILE A 73 22.16 36.70 -23.76
N PRO A 74 23.14 35.81 -24.04
CA PRO A 74 23.04 34.39 -23.68
C PRO A 74 22.97 34.16 -22.17
N PHE A 75 23.72 34.95 -21.40
CA PHE A 75 23.74 34.88 -19.94
C PHE A 75 22.41 35.35 -19.34
N LEU A 76 21.93 36.53 -19.77
CA LEU A 76 20.64 37.08 -19.33
C LEU A 76 19.47 36.16 -19.69
N PHE A 77 19.49 35.57 -20.89
CA PHE A 77 18.48 34.61 -21.32
C PHE A 77 18.48 33.34 -20.45
N SER A 78 19.66 32.83 -20.08
CA SER A 78 19.76 31.65 -19.21
C SER A 78 19.16 31.88 -17.82
N ILE A 79 19.41 33.04 -17.22
CA ILE A 79 18.86 33.43 -15.92
C ILE A 79 17.35 33.63 -16.01
N ALA A 80 16.87 34.28 -17.07
CA ALA A 80 15.44 34.47 -17.29
C ALA A 80 14.71 33.12 -17.39
N LEU A 81 15.23 32.18 -18.18
CA LEU A 81 14.59 30.87 -18.37
C LEU A 81 14.62 29.98 -17.10
N LEU A 82 15.67 30.11 -16.29
CA LEU A 82 15.75 29.45 -14.98
C LEU A 82 14.82 30.08 -13.94
N SER A 83 14.56 31.38 -14.04
CA SER A 83 13.67 32.11 -13.14
C SER A 83 12.18 31.92 -13.46
N MET A 84 11.85 31.47 -14.68
CA MET A 84 10.48 31.14 -15.07
C MET A 84 10.03 29.83 -14.39
N LYS A 85 9.17 29.98 -13.38
CA LYS A 85 8.52 28.86 -12.67
C LYS A 85 7.36 28.30 -13.51
N ASP A 86 7.08 27.00 -13.37
CA ASP A 86 5.93 26.38 -14.03
C ASP A 86 4.61 26.89 -13.45
N THR A 87 3.62 27.14 -14.30
CA THR A 87 2.31 27.70 -13.91
C THR A 87 1.58 26.79 -12.92
N ASP A 88 1.71 25.48 -13.09
CA ASP A 88 1.04 24.48 -12.25
C ASP A 88 1.85 24.05 -11.03
N ARG A 89 3.19 24.20 -11.04
CA ARG A 89 4.09 23.72 -9.99
C ARG A 89 5.19 24.73 -9.72
N ARG A 90 4.96 25.59 -8.71
CA ARG A 90 5.86 26.70 -8.34
C ARG A 90 7.29 26.31 -7.97
N ASN A 91 7.55 25.03 -7.67
CA ASN A 91 8.87 24.53 -7.26
C ASN A 91 9.68 23.89 -8.41
N VAL A 92 9.10 23.77 -9.61
CA VAL A 92 9.77 23.16 -10.76
C VAL A 92 10.08 24.23 -11.82
N ASN A 93 11.36 24.36 -12.16
CA ASN A 93 11.80 25.25 -13.24
C ASN A 93 11.45 24.63 -14.60
N GLN A 94 11.19 25.45 -15.62
CA GLN A 94 10.87 24.99 -16.98
C GLN A 94 11.97 24.10 -17.58
N TRP A 95 13.24 24.36 -17.24
CA TRP A 95 14.37 23.50 -17.62
C TRP A 95 14.23 22.05 -17.13
N ASN A 96 13.80 21.85 -15.89
CA ASN A 96 13.61 20.52 -15.32
C ASN A 96 12.44 19.79 -15.98
N LYS A 97 11.42 20.51 -16.45
CA LYS A 97 10.30 19.93 -17.22
C LYS A 97 10.79 19.36 -18.55
N ILE A 98 11.65 20.09 -19.25
CA ILE A 98 12.25 19.66 -20.53
C ILE A 98 13.15 18.43 -20.29
N LEU A 99 14.05 18.49 -19.31
CA LEU A 99 14.93 17.37 -18.94
C LEU A 99 14.12 16.13 -18.54
N ASN A 100 13.07 16.30 -17.73
CA ASN A 100 12.20 15.21 -17.31
C ASN A 100 11.42 14.61 -18.49
N LYS A 101 11.01 15.42 -19.47
CA LYS A 101 10.36 14.93 -20.69
C LYS A 101 11.31 14.10 -21.55
N ILE A 102 12.56 14.55 -21.69
CA ILE A 102 13.62 13.79 -22.38
C ILE A 102 13.91 12.48 -21.65
N ASN A 103 14.08 12.53 -20.33
CA ASN A 103 14.31 11.34 -19.52
C ASN A 103 13.11 10.39 -19.55
N PHE A 104 11.88 10.91 -19.58
CA PHE A 104 10.66 10.10 -19.73
C PHE A 104 10.59 9.38 -21.07
N ILE A 105 11.02 10.03 -22.16
CA ILE A 105 11.08 9.40 -23.49
C ILE A 105 12.17 8.31 -23.53
N LYS A 106 13.29 8.54 -22.85
CA LYS A 106 14.42 7.60 -22.76
C LYS A 106 14.20 6.43 -21.77
N ARG A 107 13.20 6.50 -20.89
CA ARG A 107 12.90 5.42 -19.96
C ARG A 107 12.39 4.20 -20.73
N GLU A 108 12.88 3.03 -20.35
CA GLU A 108 12.33 1.76 -20.82
C GLU A 108 10.86 1.69 -20.42
N LYS A 109 9.99 1.52 -21.42
CA LYS A 109 8.52 1.51 -21.25
C LYS A 109 7.98 0.14 -20.85
N THR A 110 8.86 -0.86 -20.82
CA THR A 110 8.57 -2.23 -20.41
C THR A 110 9.16 -2.45 -19.03
N PHE A 111 8.31 -2.43 -18.01
CA PHE A 111 8.69 -2.80 -16.66
C PHE A 111 8.81 -4.33 -16.60
N HIS A 112 10.03 -4.84 -16.65
CA HIS A 112 10.28 -6.23 -16.31
C HIS A 112 10.35 -6.34 -14.79
N PHE A 113 9.54 -7.21 -14.19
CA PHE A 113 9.71 -7.62 -12.81
C PHE A 113 11.05 -8.34 -12.70
N THR A 114 12.11 -7.58 -12.44
CA THR A 114 13.43 -8.14 -12.21
C THR A 114 13.43 -8.67 -10.79
N LYS A 115 13.73 -9.96 -10.65
CA LYS A 115 13.88 -10.67 -9.37
C LYS A 115 15.17 -10.26 -8.63
N GLU A 116 15.72 -9.09 -8.95
CA GLU A 116 16.95 -8.58 -8.35
C GLU A 116 16.63 -7.90 -7.03
N VAL A 117 17.29 -8.41 -5.99
CA VAL A 117 17.15 -8.01 -4.60
C VAL A 117 17.60 -6.56 -4.46
N ASN A 118 16.67 -5.66 -4.15
CA ASN A 118 17.02 -4.30 -3.75
C ASN A 118 17.89 -4.38 -2.48
N ILE A 119 19.09 -3.80 -2.54
CA ILE A 119 20.14 -3.87 -1.50
C ILE A 119 19.70 -3.24 -0.16
N HIS A 120 18.56 -2.53 -0.14
CA HIS A 120 17.91 -2.03 1.08
C HIS A 120 16.84 -2.97 1.67
N LEU A 121 16.93 -4.28 1.42
CA LEU A 121 16.01 -5.29 1.97
C LEU A 121 15.92 -5.25 3.51
N SER A 122 16.96 -4.77 4.21
CA SER A 122 16.98 -4.64 5.68
C SER A 122 15.96 -3.65 6.25
N GLN A 123 15.49 -2.70 5.45
CA GLN A 123 14.47 -1.72 5.85
C GLN A 123 13.05 -2.16 5.48
N ASP A 124 12.89 -3.17 4.61
CA ASP A 124 11.57 -3.70 4.25
C ASP A 124 11.02 -4.58 5.38
N ILE A 125 9.81 -4.27 5.85
CA ILE A 125 9.11 -5.03 6.89
C ILE A 125 8.85 -6.46 6.41
N ARG A 126 8.62 -6.69 5.11
CA ARG A 126 8.43 -8.03 4.55
C ARG A 126 9.64 -8.92 4.82
N ALA A 127 10.83 -8.40 4.59
CA ALA A 127 12.06 -9.14 4.81
C ALA A 127 12.28 -9.47 6.30
N LYS A 128 11.92 -8.56 7.21
CA LYS A 128 11.94 -8.82 8.66
C LYS A 128 10.95 -9.92 9.07
N LEU A 129 9.86 -10.08 8.34
CA LEU A 129 8.86 -11.14 8.53
C LEU A 129 9.22 -12.44 7.78
N GLY A 130 10.38 -12.51 7.13
CA GLY A 130 10.79 -13.68 6.35
C GLY A 130 10.08 -13.79 5.00
N ILE A 131 9.42 -12.74 4.53
CA ILE A 131 8.73 -12.68 3.24
C ILE A 131 9.62 -11.95 2.24
N PHE A 132 9.94 -12.63 1.15
CA PHE A 132 10.67 -12.07 0.01
C PHE A 132 9.75 -11.25 -0.90
N ASN A 133 8.62 -11.83 -1.31
CA ASN A 133 7.69 -11.18 -2.23
C ASN A 133 6.27 -11.80 -2.16
N ILE A 134 5.28 -11.13 -2.77
CA ILE A 134 3.92 -11.65 -2.95
C ILE A 134 3.66 -11.73 -4.46
N THR A 135 3.57 -12.94 -4.99
CA THR A 135 3.48 -13.22 -6.43
C THR A 135 2.64 -14.46 -6.66
N ASN A 136 1.88 -14.48 -7.76
CA ASN A 136 1.05 -15.64 -8.18
C ASN A 136 0.13 -16.20 -7.07
N GLY A 137 -0.45 -15.33 -6.26
CA GLY A 137 -1.31 -15.68 -5.13
C GLY A 137 -0.57 -16.45 -4.03
N CYS A 138 0.74 -16.25 -3.87
CA CYS A 138 1.57 -16.90 -2.86
C CYS A 138 2.49 -15.88 -2.18
N TYR A 139 2.85 -16.13 -0.92
CA TYR A 139 4.05 -15.53 -0.33
C TYR A 139 5.28 -16.33 -0.79
N GLU A 140 6.24 -15.65 -1.40
CA GLU A 140 7.60 -16.16 -1.55
C GLU A 140 8.36 -15.80 -0.26
N THR A 141 8.86 -16.80 0.46
CA THR A 141 9.60 -16.59 1.71
C THR A 141 11.11 -16.57 1.50
N LEU A 142 11.85 -15.94 2.42
CA LEU A 142 13.32 -15.89 2.38
C LEU A 142 13.97 -17.27 2.52
N ASP A 143 13.28 -18.22 3.17
CA ASP A 143 13.70 -19.62 3.29
C ASP A 143 13.36 -20.47 2.04
N ASN A 144 13.03 -19.82 0.92
CA ASN A 144 12.76 -20.44 -0.38
C ASN A 144 11.56 -21.40 -0.36
N ARG A 145 10.46 -20.99 0.28
CA ARG A 145 9.15 -21.65 0.21
C ARG A 145 8.13 -20.76 -0.49
N LEU A 146 7.12 -21.40 -1.05
CA LEU A 146 5.89 -20.78 -1.52
C LEU A 146 4.83 -21.09 -0.47
N VAL A 147 4.11 -20.07 -0.03
CA VAL A 147 3.03 -20.21 0.94
C VAL A 147 1.73 -19.74 0.33
N LYS A 148 0.71 -20.59 0.35
CA LYS A 148 -0.63 -20.28 -0.14
C LYS A 148 -1.61 -20.29 1.01
N VAL A 149 -2.52 -19.32 1.02
CA VAL A 149 -3.47 -19.12 2.11
C VAL A 149 -4.88 -19.25 1.58
N LEU A 150 -5.68 -20.07 2.24
CA LEU A 150 -7.09 -20.28 1.97
C LEU A 150 -7.89 -19.70 3.13
N LYS A 151 -8.83 -18.81 2.84
CA LYS A 151 -9.82 -18.32 3.81
C LYS A 151 -11.02 -19.25 3.82
N VAL A 152 -11.40 -19.74 4.99
CA VAL A 152 -12.49 -20.70 5.17
C VAL A 152 -13.61 -20.08 6.01
N SER A 153 -14.85 -20.24 5.57
CA SER A 153 -16.04 -19.82 6.32
C SER A 153 -16.26 -20.72 7.56
N THR A 154 -17.30 -20.42 8.34
CA THR A 154 -17.46 -21.02 9.67
C THR A 154 -18.90 -21.46 9.87
N VAL A 155 -19.08 -22.54 10.63
CA VAL A 155 -20.41 -23.03 11.03
C VAL A 155 -20.59 -22.91 12.53
N ASN A 156 -21.78 -22.48 12.96
CA ASN A 156 -22.09 -22.33 14.38
C ASN A 156 -22.54 -23.68 14.97
N VAL A 157 -21.60 -24.37 15.61
CA VAL A 157 -21.85 -25.70 16.22
C VAL A 157 -22.64 -25.59 17.54
N SER A 158 -22.56 -24.47 18.24
CA SER A 158 -23.20 -24.29 19.56
C SER A 158 -24.74 -24.32 19.49
N LEU A 159 -25.31 -23.86 18.38
CA LEU A 159 -26.77 -23.86 18.15
C LEU A 159 -27.28 -25.17 17.52
N MET A 160 -26.40 -26.13 17.24
CA MET A 160 -26.78 -27.39 16.61
C MET A 160 -27.33 -28.41 17.60
N SER A 161 -28.25 -29.26 17.11
CA SER A 161 -28.70 -30.44 17.86
C SER A 161 -27.51 -31.36 18.18
N PRO A 162 -27.57 -32.17 19.26
CA PRO A 162 -26.48 -33.10 19.58
C PRO A 162 -26.14 -34.07 18.44
N SER A 163 -27.15 -34.53 17.70
CA SER A 163 -26.96 -35.41 16.54
C SER A 163 -26.24 -34.71 15.39
N ASP A 164 -26.68 -33.49 15.02
CA ASP A 164 -26.04 -32.70 13.96
C ASP A 164 -24.59 -32.38 14.29
N ARG A 165 -24.35 -31.98 15.53
CA ARG A 165 -23.00 -31.70 16.05
C ARG A 165 -22.10 -32.94 15.99
N GLY A 166 -22.63 -34.12 16.35
CA GLY A 166 -21.91 -35.38 16.21
C GLY A 166 -21.49 -35.64 14.76
N ARG A 167 -22.41 -35.46 13.80
CA ARG A 167 -22.11 -35.61 12.37
C ARG A 167 -21.05 -34.63 11.86
N VAL A 168 -21.08 -33.38 12.32
CA VAL A 168 -20.07 -32.37 11.95
C VAL A 168 -18.68 -32.79 12.45
N PHE A 169 -18.59 -33.26 13.70
CA PHE A 169 -17.31 -33.72 14.25
C PHE A 169 -16.80 -35.01 13.58
N GLU A 170 -17.69 -35.96 13.29
CA GLU A 170 -17.34 -37.18 12.55
C GLU A 170 -16.84 -36.84 11.14
N SER A 171 -17.53 -35.93 10.45
CA SER A 171 -17.10 -35.49 9.11
C SER A 171 -15.76 -34.76 9.14
N TYR A 172 -15.52 -33.94 10.17
CA TYR A 172 -14.22 -33.31 10.38
C TYR A 172 -13.11 -34.33 10.68
N GLN A 173 -13.41 -35.37 11.48
CA GLN A 173 -12.47 -36.46 11.74
C GLN A 173 -12.13 -37.23 10.46
N THR A 174 -13.13 -37.56 9.64
CA THR A 174 -12.92 -38.21 8.33
C THR A 174 -12.05 -37.34 7.44
N PHE A 175 -12.33 -36.03 7.35
CA PHE A 175 -11.49 -35.09 6.63
C PHE A 175 -10.04 -35.13 7.10
N LEU A 176 -9.78 -35.05 8.42
CA LEU A 176 -8.42 -35.10 8.96
C LEU A 176 -7.69 -36.41 8.62
N ASN A 177 -8.40 -37.54 8.59
CA ASN A 177 -7.84 -38.83 8.21
C ASN A 177 -7.56 -38.94 6.71
N ASP A 178 -8.37 -38.27 5.89
CA ASP A 178 -8.30 -38.29 4.42
C ASP A 178 -7.31 -37.26 3.86
N ILE A 179 -6.80 -36.34 4.69
CA ILE A 179 -5.79 -35.36 4.27
C ILE A 179 -4.55 -36.12 3.73
N PRO A 180 -4.19 -35.92 2.44
CA PRO A 180 -2.98 -36.47 1.87
C PRO A 180 -1.74 -36.11 2.70
N ARG A 181 -0.79 -37.05 2.83
CA ARG A 181 0.49 -36.79 3.53
C ARG A 181 1.27 -35.62 2.96
N GLU A 182 1.05 -35.29 1.68
CA GLU A 182 1.62 -34.10 1.03
C GLU A 182 1.17 -32.79 1.68
N PHE A 183 0.09 -32.80 2.45
CA PHE A 183 -0.46 -31.64 3.17
C PHE A 183 -0.27 -31.73 4.68
N PHE A 184 0.57 -32.64 5.19
CA PHE A 184 0.70 -32.84 6.64
C PHE A 184 1.18 -31.58 7.39
N ASP A 185 1.87 -30.67 6.69
CA ASP A 185 2.30 -29.37 7.21
C ASP A 185 1.21 -28.26 7.09
N ILE A 186 -0.08 -28.64 6.95
CA ILE A 186 -1.18 -27.67 6.98
C ILE A 186 -1.17 -26.94 8.33
N GLN A 187 -1.19 -25.61 8.27
CA GLN A 187 -1.40 -24.79 9.45
C GLN A 187 -2.80 -24.18 9.41
N ILE A 188 -3.50 -24.24 10.54
CA ILE A 188 -4.80 -23.58 10.71
C ILE A 188 -4.60 -22.40 11.66
N ASN A 189 -4.93 -21.21 11.19
CA ASN A 189 -4.79 -19.99 11.98
C ASN A 189 -6.10 -19.20 12.01
N GLN A 190 -6.31 -18.43 13.07
CA GLN A 190 -7.48 -17.59 13.26
C GLN A 190 -7.02 -16.16 13.49
N ILE A 191 -7.47 -15.25 12.63
CA ILE A 191 -7.09 -13.83 12.70
C ILE A 191 -8.35 -13.01 12.94
N VAL A 192 -8.25 -12.08 13.89
CA VAL A 192 -9.32 -11.13 14.20
C VAL A 192 -9.34 -10.07 13.10
N GLN A 193 -10.51 -9.77 12.55
CA GLN A 193 -10.70 -8.76 11.52
C GLN A 193 -11.86 -7.83 11.87
N PRO A 194 -11.79 -6.55 11.49
CA PRO A 194 -12.94 -5.66 11.61
C PRO A 194 -14.12 -6.21 10.81
N VAL A 195 -15.33 -6.11 11.35
CA VAL A 195 -16.53 -6.50 10.61
C VAL A 195 -16.82 -5.48 9.52
N ASP A 196 -16.83 -5.93 8.27
CA ASP A 196 -17.31 -5.11 7.15
C ASP A 196 -18.84 -5.20 7.06
N LEU A 197 -19.52 -4.09 7.35
CA LEU A 197 -20.98 -3.96 7.29
C LEU A 197 -21.47 -3.31 5.99
N LYS A 198 -20.58 -3.05 5.02
CA LYS A 198 -20.93 -2.29 3.80
C LYS A 198 -22.06 -2.94 3.02
N ASN A 199 -21.99 -4.24 2.76
CA ASN A 199 -23.03 -4.96 2.02
C ASN A 199 -24.36 -4.93 2.77
N TYR A 200 -24.32 -5.15 4.09
CA TYR A 200 -25.52 -5.07 4.93
C TYR A 200 -26.15 -3.67 4.93
N LEU A 201 -25.34 -2.61 4.95
CA LEU A 201 -25.82 -1.23 4.82
C LEU A 201 -26.47 -0.96 3.45
N ILE A 202 -25.91 -1.53 2.38
CA ILE A 202 -26.49 -1.46 1.03
C ILE A 202 -27.86 -2.16 1.00
N ASP A 203 -27.98 -3.34 1.61
CA ASP A 203 -29.24 -4.08 1.67
C ASP A 203 -30.31 -3.31 2.43
N ILE A 204 -29.95 -2.72 3.58
CA ILE A 204 -30.85 -1.83 4.34
C ILE A 204 -31.31 -0.67 3.47
N GLU A 205 -30.39 -0.01 2.75
CA GLU A 205 -30.71 1.12 1.89
C GLU A 205 -31.63 0.73 0.72
N GLN A 206 -31.39 -0.42 0.11
CA GLN A 206 -32.28 -0.96 -0.92
C GLN A 206 -33.67 -1.29 -0.38
N ALA A 207 -33.77 -1.89 0.80
CA ALA A 207 -35.05 -2.18 1.46
C ALA A 207 -35.80 -0.88 1.82
N MET A 208 -35.07 0.12 2.33
CA MET A 208 -35.61 1.44 2.63
C MET A 208 -36.20 2.16 1.41
N ASN A 209 -35.52 2.08 0.27
CA ASN A 209 -35.96 2.72 -0.97
C ASN A 209 -37.23 2.07 -1.55
N LYS A 210 -37.51 0.81 -1.21
CA LYS A 210 -38.72 0.09 -1.63
C LYS A 210 -39.91 0.29 -0.68
N GLU A 211 -39.66 0.78 0.54
CA GLU A 211 -40.69 0.95 1.57
C GLU A 211 -41.53 2.21 1.30
N ARG A 212 -42.86 2.05 1.31
CA ARG A 212 -43.81 3.13 1.04
C ARG A 212 -44.26 3.85 2.31
N ASP A 213 -44.21 3.15 3.44
CA ASP A 213 -44.59 3.70 4.74
C ASP A 213 -43.49 4.63 5.29
N VAL A 214 -43.87 5.89 5.52
CA VAL A 214 -42.98 6.94 6.03
C VAL A 214 -42.40 6.58 7.41
N ASN A 215 -43.19 5.96 8.29
CA ASN A 215 -42.77 5.64 9.64
C ASN A 215 -41.73 4.51 9.65
N LYS A 216 -41.95 3.47 8.83
CA LYS A 216 -40.99 2.38 8.64
C LYS A 216 -39.69 2.85 8.01
N ARG A 217 -39.78 3.79 7.06
CA ARG A 217 -38.59 4.41 6.45
C ARG A 217 -37.79 5.22 7.48
N LEU A 218 -38.46 5.99 8.35
CA LEU A 218 -37.80 6.74 9.43
C LEU A 218 -37.11 5.80 10.43
N LEU A 219 -37.77 4.72 10.84
CA LEU A 219 -37.19 3.70 11.72
C LEU A 219 -35.96 3.05 11.09
N SER A 220 -36.05 2.70 9.81
CA SER A 220 -34.94 2.10 9.06
C SER A 220 -33.76 3.07 8.91
N GLN A 221 -34.01 4.37 8.73
CA GLN A 221 -32.97 5.40 8.72
C GLN A 221 -32.27 5.51 10.08
N SER A 222 -33.03 5.49 11.18
CA SER A 222 -32.47 5.45 12.54
C SER A 222 -31.60 4.21 12.75
N TYR A 223 -32.07 3.05 12.28
CA TYR A 223 -31.30 1.81 12.32
C TYR A 223 -30.01 1.88 11.48
N LYS A 224 -30.07 2.39 10.25
CA LYS A 224 -28.89 2.65 9.40
C LYS A 224 -27.87 3.51 10.11
N ASN A 225 -28.30 4.61 10.74
CA ASN A 225 -27.43 5.50 11.50
C ASN A 225 -26.77 4.78 12.68
N LYS A 226 -27.52 3.92 13.41
CA LYS A 226 -26.98 3.11 14.50
C LYS A 226 -25.91 2.14 14.00
N ILE A 227 -26.15 1.43 12.90
CA ILE A 227 -25.16 0.51 12.31
C ILE A 227 -23.90 1.25 11.87
N GLN A 228 -24.04 2.42 11.25
CA GLN A 228 -22.90 3.26 10.90
C GLN A 228 -22.11 3.74 12.13
N GLN A 229 -22.78 4.04 13.24
CA GLN A 229 -22.10 4.37 14.50
C GLN A 229 -21.35 3.16 15.06
N ILE A 230 -21.93 1.96 15.00
CA ILE A 230 -21.26 0.72 15.43
C ILE A 230 -20.01 0.47 14.57
N GLN A 231 -20.12 0.61 13.24
CA GLN A 231 -18.98 0.47 12.33
C GLN A 231 -17.87 1.49 12.66
N LYS A 232 -18.23 2.76 12.89
CA LYS A 232 -17.28 3.82 13.29
C LYS A 232 -16.64 3.58 14.65
N SER A 233 -17.34 2.90 15.57
CA SER A 233 -16.81 2.60 16.90
C SER A 233 -15.68 1.58 16.89
N LYS A 234 -15.49 0.84 15.78
CA LYS A 234 -14.40 -0.13 15.52
C LYS A 234 -14.25 -1.28 16.54
N ASN A 235 -15.07 -1.30 17.57
CA ASN A 235 -15.08 -2.33 18.62
C ASN A 235 -15.62 -3.68 18.13
N MET A 236 -16.26 -3.72 16.96
CA MET A 236 -16.87 -4.93 16.43
C MET A 236 -15.91 -5.68 15.51
N VAL A 237 -15.56 -6.89 15.92
CA VAL A 237 -14.57 -7.73 15.24
C VAL A 237 -15.12 -9.13 14.97
N SER A 238 -14.77 -9.69 13.82
CA SER A 238 -14.99 -11.09 13.44
C SER A 238 -13.69 -11.88 13.58
N ARG A 239 -13.80 -13.20 13.69
CA ARG A 239 -12.67 -14.13 13.69
C ARG A 239 -12.70 -14.94 12.40
N GLU A 240 -11.87 -14.55 11.46
CA GLU A 240 -11.70 -15.25 10.20
C GLU A 240 -10.72 -16.42 10.38
N ARG A 241 -10.97 -17.52 9.66
CA ARG A 241 -10.16 -18.75 9.74
C ARG A 241 -9.41 -18.96 8.43
N TYR A 242 -8.16 -19.33 8.56
CA TYR A 242 -7.23 -19.51 7.46
C TYR A 242 -6.59 -20.89 7.53
N VAL A 243 -6.47 -21.52 6.37
CA VAL A 243 -5.75 -22.77 6.17
C VAL A 243 -4.56 -22.45 5.26
N ILE A 244 -3.36 -22.80 5.72
CA ILE A 244 -2.11 -22.38 5.13
C ILE A 244 -1.37 -23.61 4.63
N LEU A 245 -0.94 -23.57 3.38
CA LEU A 245 -0.13 -24.59 2.74
C LEU A 245 1.24 -24.01 2.41
N SER A 246 2.27 -24.85 2.48
CA SER A 246 3.61 -24.49 2.03
C SER A 246 4.19 -25.54 1.10
N ALA A 247 4.99 -25.09 0.13
CA ALA A 247 5.74 -25.93 -0.79
C ALA A 247 7.12 -25.32 -1.04
N LYS A 248 8.06 -26.11 -1.57
CA LYS A 248 9.37 -25.60 -1.94
C LYS A 248 9.28 -24.66 -3.15
N ASN A 249 9.96 -23.52 -3.11
CA ASN A 249 10.04 -22.60 -4.24
C ASN A 249 11.00 -23.15 -5.30
N ASN A 250 10.45 -23.91 -6.25
CA ASN A 250 11.13 -24.41 -7.44
C ASN A 250 10.17 -24.31 -8.64
N SER A 251 10.65 -24.56 -9.86
CA SER A 251 9.84 -24.42 -11.09
C SER A 251 8.58 -25.30 -11.13
N LYS A 252 8.57 -26.42 -10.41
CA LYS A 252 7.40 -27.31 -10.28
C LYS A 252 6.53 -26.95 -9.06
N GLY A 253 7.11 -26.27 -8.08
CA GLY A 253 6.57 -25.96 -6.77
C GLY A 253 5.31 -25.11 -6.84
N LEU A 254 5.30 -24.15 -7.76
CA LEU A 254 4.15 -23.29 -8.00
C LEU A 254 2.93 -24.09 -8.50
N ASN A 255 3.11 -24.93 -9.51
CA ASN A 255 2.02 -25.76 -10.03
C ASN A 255 1.55 -26.79 -8.98
N THR A 256 2.48 -27.33 -8.16
CA THR A 256 2.10 -28.26 -7.10
C THR A 256 1.30 -27.57 -6.00
N ILE A 257 1.70 -26.38 -5.54
CA ILE A 257 0.97 -25.70 -4.46
C ILE A 257 -0.41 -25.25 -4.92
N ASP A 258 -0.55 -24.83 -6.19
CA ASP A 258 -1.84 -24.46 -6.78
C ASP A 258 -2.78 -25.66 -6.87
N ARG A 259 -2.30 -26.78 -7.40
CA ARG A 259 -3.08 -28.03 -7.46
C ARG A 259 -3.49 -28.49 -6.06
N ASN A 260 -2.58 -28.41 -5.11
CA ASN A 260 -2.82 -28.82 -3.73
C ASN A 260 -3.84 -27.90 -3.04
N ALA A 261 -3.76 -26.59 -3.27
CA ALA A 261 -4.73 -25.62 -2.76
C ALA A 261 -6.13 -25.87 -3.33
N GLU A 262 -6.26 -26.12 -4.63
CA GLU A 262 -7.56 -26.43 -5.25
C GLU A 262 -8.14 -27.77 -4.76
N THR A 263 -7.28 -28.78 -4.59
CA THR A 263 -7.68 -30.07 -4.03
C THR A 263 -8.20 -29.91 -2.60
N LEU A 264 -7.44 -29.18 -1.77
CA LEU A 264 -7.81 -28.93 -0.38
C LEU A 264 -9.09 -28.09 -0.27
N LYS A 265 -9.24 -27.08 -1.13
CA LYS A 265 -10.48 -26.29 -1.25
C LYS A 265 -11.68 -27.20 -1.50
N ALA A 266 -11.58 -28.08 -2.49
CA ALA A 266 -12.66 -29.03 -2.80
C ALA A 266 -12.94 -29.98 -1.63
N GLN A 267 -11.91 -30.48 -0.94
CA GLN A 267 -12.10 -31.34 0.24
C GLN A 267 -12.81 -30.59 1.38
N ILE A 268 -12.43 -29.34 1.67
CA ILE A 268 -13.05 -28.54 2.72
C ILE A 268 -14.52 -28.22 2.38
N GLU A 269 -14.81 -27.84 1.13
CA GLU A 269 -16.18 -27.54 0.72
C GLU A 269 -17.11 -28.76 0.76
N ASN A 270 -16.57 -29.95 0.46
CA ASN A 270 -17.30 -31.22 0.50
C ASN A 270 -17.27 -31.91 1.87
N MET A 271 -16.57 -31.34 2.85
CA MET A 271 -16.41 -31.96 4.17
C MET A 271 -17.72 -32.11 4.92
N LEU A 272 -18.62 -31.13 4.83
CA LEU A 272 -19.89 -31.16 5.54
C LEU A 272 -21.02 -31.59 4.63
N TYR A 273 -21.83 -32.55 5.10
CA TYR A 273 -23.01 -33.02 4.39
C TYR A 273 -24.28 -32.26 4.82
N GLY A 274 -25.22 -32.09 3.88
CA GLY A 274 -26.56 -31.61 4.16
C GLY A 274 -26.70 -30.09 4.16
N ARG A 275 -27.22 -29.51 5.27
CA ARG A 275 -27.56 -28.08 5.36
C ARG A 275 -26.38 -27.18 5.77
N TYR A 276 -25.31 -27.78 6.28
CA TYR A 276 -24.11 -27.07 6.69
C TYR A 276 -23.09 -27.17 5.56
N ARG A 277 -22.53 -26.02 5.16
CA ARG A 277 -21.50 -25.96 4.13
C ARG A 277 -20.40 -25.01 4.59
N LEU A 278 -19.16 -25.38 4.27
CA LEU A 278 -18.02 -24.48 4.35
C LEU A 278 -17.75 -23.92 2.96
N GLU A 279 -17.42 -22.64 2.91
CA GLU A 279 -17.02 -21.94 1.69
C GLU A 279 -15.56 -21.58 1.84
N THR A 280 -14.77 -21.83 0.79
CA THR A 280 -13.33 -21.61 0.83
C THR A 280 -12.91 -20.73 -0.32
N THR A 281 -12.12 -19.70 -0.02
CA THR A 281 -11.59 -18.75 -1.00
C THR A 281 -10.07 -18.76 -0.93
N ILE A 282 -9.41 -19.01 -2.06
CA ILE A 282 -7.95 -18.91 -2.16
C ILE A 282 -7.62 -17.42 -2.29
N LEU A 283 -6.70 -16.94 -1.46
CA LEU A 283 -6.35 -15.51 -1.46
C LEU A 283 -5.50 -15.16 -2.69
N ASP A 284 -5.83 -14.05 -3.33
CA ASP A 284 -5.03 -13.44 -4.38
C ASP A 284 -3.94 -12.53 -3.79
N ASN A 285 -3.10 -11.93 -4.64
CA ASN A 285 -2.02 -11.06 -4.17
C ASN A 285 -2.53 -9.91 -3.31
N ALA A 286 -3.64 -9.28 -3.71
CA ALA A 286 -4.21 -8.14 -2.99
C ALA A 286 -4.73 -8.57 -1.60
N ALA A 287 -5.46 -9.68 -1.52
CA ALA A 287 -5.95 -10.18 -0.24
C ALA A 287 -4.82 -10.69 0.67
N LEU A 288 -3.71 -11.20 0.10
CA LEU A 288 -2.51 -11.57 0.86
C LEU A 288 -1.77 -10.33 1.39
N GLU A 289 -1.70 -9.25 0.61
CA GLU A 289 -1.16 -7.97 1.08
C GLU A 289 -2.03 -7.41 2.22
N ASP A 290 -3.34 -7.39 2.05
CA ASP A 290 -4.28 -6.97 3.10
C ASP A 290 -4.13 -7.81 4.37
N LEU A 291 -3.99 -9.14 4.23
CA LEU A 291 -3.77 -10.04 5.36
C LEU A 291 -2.48 -9.73 6.10
N LEU A 292 -1.41 -9.45 5.36
CA LEU A 292 -0.12 -9.05 5.92
C LEU A 292 -0.25 -7.73 6.68
N TYR A 293 -0.89 -6.71 6.11
CA TYR A 293 -1.13 -5.44 6.77
C TYR A 293 -1.91 -5.61 8.09
N MET A 294 -2.99 -6.40 8.07
CA MET A 294 -3.79 -6.68 9.26
C MET A 294 -3.01 -7.41 10.35
N ALA A 295 -2.05 -8.26 9.99
CA ALA A 295 -1.23 -9.00 10.94
C ALA A 295 -0.16 -8.13 11.62
N ILE A 296 0.33 -7.09 10.93
CA ILE A 296 1.40 -6.20 11.41
C ILE A 296 0.83 -5.02 12.20
N ASP A 297 -0.11 -4.31 11.60
CA ASP A 297 -0.67 -3.08 12.15
C ASP A 297 -2.19 -3.13 11.98
N TYR A 298 -2.81 -3.79 12.95
CA TYR A 298 -4.26 -3.99 12.97
C TYR A 298 -5.01 -2.66 13.01
N GLU A 299 -4.56 -1.70 13.83
CA GLU A 299 -5.24 -0.42 14.02
C GLU A 299 -5.18 0.45 12.76
N SER A 300 -4.01 0.56 12.11
CA SER A 300 -3.89 1.32 10.87
C SER A 300 -4.55 0.61 9.69
N ALA A 301 -4.46 -0.72 9.62
CA ALA A 301 -5.15 -1.51 8.60
C ALA A 301 -6.67 -1.30 8.67
N GLN A 302 -7.24 -1.20 9.88
CA GLN A 302 -8.65 -0.85 10.06
C GLN A 302 -9.01 0.54 9.52
N THR A 303 -8.18 1.57 9.75
CA THR A 303 -8.41 2.91 9.19
C THR A 303 -8.30 2.95 7.66
N ASN A 304 -7.34 2.21 7.09
CA ASN A 304 -7.03 2.30 5.66
C ASN A 304 -7.98 1.47 4.79
N LYS A 305 -8.63 0.43 5.32
CA LYS A 305 -9.58 -0.41 4.58
C LYS A 305 -10.81 0.36 4.08
N GLU A 306 -11.20 1.44 4.76
CA GLU A 306 -12.26 2.35 4.30
C GLU A 306 -11.78 3.31 3.18
N MET A 307 -10.46 3.51 3.06
CA MET A 307 -9.83 4.44 2.14
C MET A 307 -9.19 3.67 0.98
N SER A 308 -10.02 2.96 0.19
CA SER A 308 -9.57 2.21 -0.98
C SER A 308 -8.87 3.13 -1.99
N SER A 309 -7.55 3.19 -1.93
CA SER A 309 -6.69 3.82 -2.94
C SER A 309 -5.67 2.78 -3.42
N PRO A 310 -5.57 2.49 -4.73
CA PRO A 310 -4.71 1.45 -5.29
C PRO A 310 -3.19 1.75 -5.23
N PHE A 311 -2.75 2.73 -4.44
CA PHE A 311 -1.39 3.30 -4.52
C PHE A 311 -0.65 3.45 -3.18
N ASN A 312 -0.91 2.60 -2.19
CA ASN A 312 -0.09 2.57 -0.97
C ASN A 312 0.81 1.32 -0.94
N SER A 313 1.89 1.36 -1.72
CA SER A 313 2.93 0.32 -1.78
C SER A 313 4.06 0.51 -0.77
N PHE A 314 3.90 1.40 0.22
CA PHE A 314 4.92 1.65 1.23
C PHE A 314 4.38 1.24 2.60
N LEU A 315 4.81 0.05 3.04
CA LEU A 315 4.68 -0.42 4.41
C LEU A 315 5.46 0.55 5.33
N THR A 316 4.76 1.33 6.14
CA THR A 316 5.37 2.10 7.23
C THR A 316 4.72 1.66 8.53
N VAL A 317 5.47 0.91 9.33
CA VAL A 317 5.10 0.51 10.70
C VAL A 317 5.56 1.63 11.63
N SER A 318 4.79 1.93 12.69
CA SER A 318 5.23 2.92 13.66
C SER A 318 6.46 2.43 14.42
N ASP A 319 7.30 3.34 14.89
CA ASP A 319 8.50 2.99 15.67
C ASP A 319 8.15 2.16 16.92
N LYS A 320 6.96 2.35 17.48
CA LYS A 320 6.45 1.64 18.65
C LYS A 320 6.15 0.16 18.36
N GLU A 321 5.38 -0.12 17.31
CA GLU A 321 5.10 -1.50 16.88
C GLU A 321 6.38 -2.23 16.47
N TYR A 322 7.32 -1.50 15.87
CA TYR A 322 8.63 -2.07 15.51
C TYR A 322 9.41 -2.53 16.76
N THR A 323 9.42 -1.72 17.82
CA THR A 323 10.05 -2.11 19.10
C THR A 323 9.35 -3.29 19.77
N GLU A 324 8.02 -3.28 19.85
CA GLU A 324 7.23 -4.37 20.45
C GLU A 324 7.43 -5.70 19.71
N MET A 325 7.44 -5.64 18.37
CA MET A 325 7.73 -6.79 17.54
C MET A 325 9.15 -7.32 17.84
N SER A 326 10.17 -6.47 17.80
CA SER A 326 11.55 -6.89 18.06
C SER A 326 11.74 -7.53 19.44
N GLU A 327 11.02 -7.07 20.46
CA GLU A 327 11.06 -7.64 21.80
C GLU A 327 10.40 -9.02 21.84
N SER A 328 9.23 -9.19 21.21
CA SER A 328 8.54 -10.47 21.10
C SER A 328 9.36 -11.54 20.38
N TRP A 329 10.08 -11.17 19.30
CA TRP A 329 10.96 -12.09 18.58
C TRP A 329 12.13 -12.57 19.45
N LYS A 330 12.80 -11.64 20.16
CA LYS A 330 13.88 -11.99 21.11
C LYS A 330 13.40 -12.90 22.23
N GLU A 331 12.16 -12.72 22.67
CA GLU A 331 11.54 -13.57 23.68
C GLU A 331 11.28 -14.98 23.13
N LYS A 332 10.73 -15.12 21.91
CA LYS A 332 10.52 -16.42 21.26
C LYS A 332 11.83 -17.16 20.94
N GLU A 333 12.89 -16.44 20.57
CA GLU A 333 14.23 -17.03 20.37
C GLU A 333 14.78 -17.66 21.67
N LYS A 334 14.50 -17.06 22.84
CA LYS A 334 14.91 -17.65 24.13
C LYS A 334 14.24 -18.99 24.43
N TYR A 335 13.03 -19.22 23.92
CA TYR A 335 12.28 -20.46 24.14
C TYR A 335 12.46 -21.50 23.03
N THR A 336 13.18 -21.16 21.96
CA THR A 336 13.52 -22.09 20.87
C THR A 336 14.91 -22.66 21.13
N ILE A 337 15.02 -23.55 22.12
CA ILE A 337 16.24 -24.34 22.36
C ILE A 337 16.23 -25.50 21.35
N TYR A 338 17.31 -25.60 20.57
CA TYR A 338 17.56 -26.65 19.57
C TYR A 338 17.42 -28.08 20.13
#